data_AF-A0A834T5L5-F1
#
_entry.id   AF-A0A834T5L5-F1
#
_cell.length_a   1.000
_cell.length_b   1.000
_cell.length_c   1.000
_cell.angle_alpha   90.00
_cell.angle_beta   90.00
_cell.angle_gamma   90.00
#
_symmetry.space_group_name_H-M   'P 1'
#
loop_
_entity.id
_entity.type
_entity.pdbx_description
1 polymer ?
#
loop_
_entity_poly.entity_id
_entity_poly.type
_entity_poly.pdbx_seq_one_letter_code
_entity_poly.pdbx_strand_id
1 'polypeptide(L)'
;MPATLLTPLIKLSPKKTWEGYIGASIATMIASFTFANILGRFQWLTCPRKDLSTGWLQCDPGPLFKPEYYPLPRLISHWLPWKEIGILPVQWHALWMGLFASIIAPFGGFFASGFKRAFKIKDFGDSIPGHGGFTDRMDCQMVMAVFVYIYHQSFVFFQDYSVEMFLDQITRNLSFEEQQALYGKLGQILHEQHFIKP
;
A
#
# COMPACT_ATOMS: atom_id res chain seq x y z
N MET A 1 20.76 -17.19 35.48
CA MET A 1 19.69 -17.86 34.70
C MET A 1 20.09 -17.82 33.24
N PRO A 2 20.21 -18.95 32.55
CA PRO A 2 21.01 -19.06 31.33
C PRO A 2 20.30 -18.40 30.13
N ALA A 3 21.03 -17.52 29.44
CA ALA A 3 20.60 -16.80 28.25
C ALA A 3 20.82 -17.64 26.97
N THR A 4 20.18 -18.81 26.88
CA THR A 4 20.46 -19.81 25.83
C THR A 4 19.19 -20.35 25.14
N LEU A 5 18.31 -19.47 24.67
CA LEU A 5 17.15 -19.90 23.85
C LEU A 5 16.81 -18.97 22.68
N LEU A 6 17.61 -17.92 22.44
CA LEU A 6 17.33 -16.94 21.39
C LEU A 6 18.51 -16.90 20.42
N THR A 7 18.25 -17.29 19.17
CA THR A 7 19.29 -17.31 18.14
C THR A 7 19.49 -15.91 17.56
N PRO A 8 20.71 -15.32 17.66
CA PRO A 8 20.94 -13.97 17.18
C PRO A 8 20.85 -13.91 15.65
N LEU A 9 20.12 -12.92 15.14
CA LEU A 9 19.86 -12.71 13.72
C LEU A 9 21.11 -12.25 12.96
N ILE A 10 21.88 -11.34 13.55
CA ILE A 10 23.10 -10.78 12.95
C ILE A 10 24.15 -10.51 14.03
N LYS A 11 25.42 -10.84 13.75
CA LYS A 11 26.55 -10.59 14.69
C LYS A 11 26.70 -9.11 15.06
N LEU A 12 26.30 -8.23 14.14
CA LEU A 12 26.29 -6.79 14.38
C LEU A 12 25.24 -6.38 15.43
N SER A 13 24.15 -7.12 15.63
CA SER A 13 23.08 -6.74 16.55
C SER A 13 22.65 -7.93 17.42
N PRO A 14 23.39 -8.22 18.49
CA PRO A 14 23.20 -9.44 19.29
C PRO A 14 21.87 -9.49 20.05
N LYS A 15 21.13 -8.38 20.13
CA LYS A 15 19.80 -8.32 20.76
C LYS A 15 18.65 -8.69 19.81
N LYS A 16 18.88 -8.78 18.50
CA LYS A 16 17.87 -9.13 17.50
C LYS A 16 17.87 -10.65 17.31
N THR A 17 16.72 -11.30 17.42
CA THR A 17 16.60 -12.76 17.46
C THR A 17 15.69 -13.24 16.33
N TRP A 18 15.93 -14.45 15.82
CA TRP A 18 15.07 -15.03 14.76
C TRP A 18 13.65 -15.27 15.24
N GLU A 19 13.49 -15.71 16.49
CA GLU A 19 12.19 -16.00 17.09
C GLU A 19 11.35 -14.73 17.22
N GLY A 20 12.00 -13.62 17.63
CA GLY A 20 11.37 -12.30 17.69
C GLY A 20 11.00 -11.77 16.31
N TYR A 21 11.86 -12.00 15.31
CA TYR A 21 11.59 -11.59 13.92
C TYR A 21 10.40 -12.33 13.31
N ILE A 22 10.34 -13.66 13.46
CA ILE A 22 9.23 -14.48 12.96
C ILE A 22 7.92 -14.12 13.68
N GLY A 23 7.96 -14.01 15.01
CA GLY A 23 6.79 -13.62 15.81
C GLY A 23 6.27 -12.23 15.43
N ALA A 24 7.17 -11.26 15.25
CA ALA A 24 6.80 -9.93 14.79
C ALA A 24 6.21 -9.95 13.38
N SER A 25 6.72 -10.79 12.47
CA SER A 25 6.18 -10.93 11.11
C SER A 25 4.74 -11.43 11.10
N ILE A 26 4.46 -12.51 11.83
CA ILE A 26 3.10 -13.06 11.95
C ILE A 26 2.16 -12.04 12.61
N ALA A 27 2.60 -11.42 13.70
CA ALA A 27 1.81 -10.40 14.40
C ALA A 27 1.50 -9.19 13.49
N THR A 28 2.48 -8.75 12.70
CA THR A 28 2.32 -7.63 11.75
C THR A 28 1.30 -7.97 10.67
N MET A 29 1.33 -9.18 10.09
CA MET A 29 0.36 -9.59 9.07
C MET A 29 -1.07 -9.61 9.63
N ILE A 30 -1.26 -10.19 10.82
CA ILE A 30 -2.57 -10.23 11.49
C ILE A 30 -3.05 -8.81 11.80
N ALA A 31 -2.17 -7.98 12.37
CA ALA A 31 -2.46 -6.59 12.69
C ALA A 31 -2.83 -5.79 11.43
N SER A 32 -2.07 -5.90 10.33
CA SER A 32 -2.37 -5.21 9.07
C SER A 32 -3.74 -5.60 8.51
N PHE A 33 -4.07 -6.89 8.50
CA PHE A 33 -5.36 -7.36 7.97
C PHE A 33 -6.55 -6.87 8.82
N THR A 34 -6.42 -6.97 10.14
CA THR A 34 -7.47 -6.53 11.08
C THR A 34 -7.63 -5.02 11.11
N PHE A 35 -6.53 -4.28 11.14
CA PHE A 35 -6.54 -2.83 11.15
C PHE A 35 -7.09 -2.25 9.85
N ALA A 36 -6.78 -2.85 8.70
CA ALA A 36 -7.40 -2.47 7.43
C ALA A 36 -8.92 -2.66 7.42
N ASN A 37 -9.42 -3.74 8.05
CA ASN A 37 -10.87 -3.94 8.21
C ASN A 37 -11.51 -2.89 9.12
N ILE A 38 -10.84 -2.53 10.23
CA ILE A 38 -11.35 -1.51 11.17
C ILE A 38 -11.35 -0.14 10.50
N LEU A 39 -10.23 0.28 9.92
CA LEU A 39 -10.09 1.57 9.25
C LEU A 39 -11.00 1.71 8.04
N GLY A 40 -11.18 0.63 7.27
CA GLY A 40 -12.06 0.59 6.10
C GLY A 40 -13.55 0.80 6.41
N ARG A 41 -13.97 0.75 7.69
CA ARG A 41 -15.34 1.05 8.11
C ARG A 41 -15.58 2.54 8.38
N PHE A 42 -14.52 3.34 8.51
CA PHE A 42 -14.64 4.76 8.78
C PHE A 42 -14.76 5.54 7.47
N GLN A 43 -15.94 6.10 7.23
CA GLN A 43 -16.22 6.89 6.02
C GLN A 43 -15.25 8.05 5.82
N TRP A 44 -14.73 8.64 6.91
CA TRP A 44 -13.70 9.69 6.86
C TRP A 44 -12.37 9.26 6.23
N LEU A 45 -12.04 7.96 6.23
CA LEU A 45 -10.81 7.43 5.65
C LEU A 45 -11.01 6.87 4.23
N THR A 46 -12.25 6.48 3.89
CA THR A 46 -12.57 5.85 2.61
C THR A 46 -13.14 6.81 1.58
N CYS A 47 -13.74 7.93 2.03
CA CYS A 47 -14.38 8.91 1.17
C CYS A 47 -13.43 10.04 0.79
N PRO A 48 -13.12 10.26 -0.50
CA PRO A 48 -12.33 11.41 -0.92
C PRO A 48 -13.11 12.71 -0.72
N ARG A 49 -12.56 13.64 0.05
CA ARG A 49 -13.10 15.00 0.21
C ARG A 49 -12.53 15.90 -0.89
N LYS A 50 -13.42 16.45 -1.73
CA LYS A 50 -13.05 17.45 -2.75
C LYS A 50 -13.22 18.90 -2.25
N ASP A 51 -13.98 19.09 -1.18
CA ASP A 51 -14.32 20.42 -0.63
C ASP A 51 -13.97 20.52 0.87
N LEU A 52 -13.58 21.71 1.33
CA LEU A 52 -13.34 22.03 2.75
C LEU A 52 -14.63 22.21 3.58
N SER A 53 -15.76 21.68 3.12
CA SER A 53 -17.02 21.77 3.87
C SER A 53 -16.94 20.97 5.17
N THR A 54 -17.39 21.55 6.28
CA THR A 54 -17.42 20.91 7.62
C THR A 54 -18.66 20.03 7.85
N GLY A 55 -19.54 19.87 6.85
CA GLY A 55 -20.74 19.05 6.97
C GLY A 55 -20.46 17.55 7.09
N TRP A 56 -21.46 16.81 7.59
CA TRP A 56 -21.44 15.34 7.69
C TRP A 56 -21.07 14.69 6.35
N LEU A 57 -20.19 13.70 6.39
CA LEU A 57 -19.64 13.04 5.20
C LEU A 57 -20.44 11.77 4.90
N GLN A 58 -21.40 11.87 3.98
CA GLN A 58 -22.04 10.70 3.37
C GLN A 58 -21.55 10.57 1.93
N CYS A 59 -20.80 9.52 1.64
CA CYS A 59 -20.38 9.17 0.30
C CYS A 59 -20.48 7.65 0.09
N ASP A 60 -20.56 7.23 -1.17
CA ASP A 60 -20.36 5.83 -1.55
C ASP A 60 -18.84 5.56 -1.64
N PRO A 61 -18.27 4.68 -0.79
CA PRO A 61 -16.84 4.42 -0.81
C PRO A 61 -16.42 3.73 -2.11
N GLY A 62 -15.15 3.92 -2.51
CA GLY A 62 -14.60 3.28 -3.71
C GLY A 62 -14.64 1.75 -3.65
N PRO A 63 -14.50 1.05 -4.79
CA PRO A 63 -14.61 -0.40 -4.89
C PRO A 63 -13.63 -1.14 -3.97
N LEU A 64 -12.46 -0.56 -3.68
CA LEU A 64 -11.46 -1.10 -2.77
C LEU A 64 -11.97 -1.32 -1.33
N PHE A 65 -12.99 -0.57 -0.94
CA PHE A 65 -13.59 -0.58 0.39
C PHE A 65 -14.98 -1.24 0.43
N LYS A 66 -15.44 -1.79 -0.70
CA LYS A 66 -16.69 -2.56 -0.75
C LYS A 66 -16.37 -4.03 -0.45
N PRO A 67 -17.10 -4.69 0.46
CA PRO A 67 -16.81 -6.08 0.81
C PRO A 67 -17.16 -7.02 -0.34
N GLU A 68 -16.24 -7.91 -0.68
CA GLU A 68 -16.47 -9.04 -1.56
C GLU A 68 -16.76 -10.29 -0.73
N TYR A 69 -17.79 -11.04 -1.11
CA TYR A 69 -18.24 -12.23 -0.39
C TYR A 69 -17.66 -13.48 -1.03
N TYR A 70 -16.91 -14.25 -0.23
CA TYR A 70 -16.32 -15.51 -0.66
C TYR A 70 -16.97 -16.69 0.06
N PRO A 71 -17.32 -17.78 -0.65
CA PRO A 71 -17.88 -18.97 -0.03
C PRO A 71 -16.81 -19.70 0.78
N LEU A 72 -17.16 -20.13 1.99
CA LEU A 72 -16.23 -20.86 2.86
C LEU A 72 -15.90 -22.27 2.31
N PRO A 73 -14.63 -22.71 2.40
CA PRO A 73 -14.26 -24.08 2.08
C PRO A 73 -15.08 -25.08 2.90
N ARG A 74 -15.49 -26.19 2.26
CA ARG A 74 -16.37 -27.22 2.88
C ARG A 74 -15.84 -27.76 4.20
N LEU A 75 -14.52 -27.81 4.37
CA LEU A 75 -13.84 -28.25 5.60
C LEU A 75 -14.17 -27.36 6.81
N ILE A 76 -14.30 -26.05 6.59
CA ILE A 76 -14.48 -25.03 7.64
C ILE A 76 -15.97 -24.79 7.89
N SER A 77 -16.82 -24.95 6.86
CA SER A 77 -18.27 -24.82 6.97
C SER A 77 -18.93 -25.82 7.94
N HIS A 78 -18.25 -26.91 8.29
CA HIS A 78 -18.77 -27.85 9.30
C HIS A 78 -18.61 -27.31 10.74
N TRP A 79 -17.63 -26.45 10.97
CA TRP A 79 -17.28 -25.95 12.30
C TRP A 79 -17.85 -24.57 12.61
N LEU A 80 -18.20 -23.79 11.57
CA LEU A 80 -18.70 -22.42 11.71
C LEU A 80 -20.12 -22.28 11.12
N PRO A 81 -21.04 -21.56 11.79
CA PRO A 81 -22.41 -21.36 11.28
C PRO A 81 -22.51 -20.41 10.08
N TRP A 82 -21.39 -19.84 9.64
CA TRP A 82 -21.31 -18.79 8.62
C TRP A 82 -20.93 -19.48 7.31
N LYS A 83 -21.64 -19.20 6.21
CA LYS A 83 -21.37 -19.82 4.89
C LYS A 83 -20.49 -18.94 4.00
N GLU A 84 -20.42 -17.65 4.30
CA GLU A 84 -19.73 -16.65 3.52
C GLU A 84 -18.94 -15.72 4.43
N ILE A 85 -17.83 -15.20 3.92
CA ILE A 85 -17.02 -14.18 4.58
C ILE A 85 -16.89 -12.96 3.67
N GLY A 86 -17.17 -11.78 4.22
CA GLY A 86 -16.96 -10.50 3.56
C GLY A 86 -15.54 -10.01 3.80
N ILE A 87 -14.73 -9.94 2.75
CA ILE A 87 -13.36 -9.42 2.80
C ILE A 87 -13.31 -8.14 1.95
N LEU A 88 -12.76 -7.06 2.50
CA LEU A 88 -12.53 -5.85 1.72
C LEU A 88 -11.25 -6.03 0.88
N PRO A 89 -11.24 -5.65 -0.41
CA PRO A 89 -10.04 -5.69 -1.24
C PRO A 89 -8.82 -4.99 -0.62
N VAL A 90 -9.03 -3.89 0.11
CA VAL A 90 -7.96 -3.18 0.85
C VAL A 90 -7.19 -4.07 1.83
N GLN A 91 -7.82 -5.12 2.38
CA GLN A 91 -7.18 -6.02 3.33
C GLN A 91 -6.07 -6.85 2.66
N TRP A 92 -6.21 -7.18 1.37
CA TRP A 92 -5.18 -7.87 0.61
C TRP A 92 -3.95 -6.98 0.39
N HIS A 93 -4.16 -5.70 0.06
CA HIS A 93 -3.05 -4.73 -0.04
C HIS A 93 -2.37 -4.54 1.31
N ALA A 94 -3.13 -4.47 2.40
CA ALA A 94 -2.58 -4.37 3.75
C ALA A 94 -1.71 -5.59 4.13
N LEU A 95 -2.07 -6.79 3.68
CA LEU A 95 -1.22 -7.98 3.88
C LEU A 95 0.10 -7.88 3.12
N TRP A 96 0.09 -7.45 1.86
CA TRP A 96 1.32 -7.23 1.09
C TRP A 96 2.21 -6.16 1.72
N MET A 97 1.62 -5.06 2.18
CA MET A 97 2.34 -4.02 2.91
C MET A 97 2.92 -4.55 4.24
N GLY A 98 2.13 -5.31 5.00
CA GLY A 98 2.57 -5.94 6.25
C GLY A 98 3.73 -6.92 6.05
N LEU A 99 3.67 -7.73 4.99
CA LEU A 99 4.74 -8.67 4.63
C LEU A 99 6.04 -7.93 4.27
N PHE A 100 5.97 -6.87 3.48
CA PHE A 100 7.14 -6.07 3.16
C PHE A 100 7.70 -5.35 4.40
N ALA A 101 6.81 -4.82 5.25
CA ALA A 101 7.18 -4.14 6.49
C ALA A 101 7.88 -5.07 7.49
N SER A 102 7.48 -6.34 7.57
CA SER A 102 8.12 -7.29 8.47
C SER A 102 9.40 -7.86 7.90
N ILE A 103 9.48 -8.09 6.58
CA ILE A 103 10.61 -8.76 5.97
C ILE A 103 11.71 -7.77 5.57
N ILE A 104 11.36 -6.76 4.77
CA ILE A 104 12.36 -5.93 4.06
C ILE A 104 12.69 -4.66 4.86
N ALA A 105 11.71 -4.00 5.45
CA ALA A 105 11.93 -2.74 6.17
C ALA A 105 12.97 -2.80 7.30
N PRO A 106 13.09 -3.89 8.09
CA PRO A 106 14.09 -3.99 9.14
C PRO A 106 15.54 -3.93 8.62
N PHE A 107 15.77 -4.28 7.35
CA PHE A 107 17.08 -4.18 6.73
C PHE A 107 17.55 -2.73 6.55
N GLY A 108 16.64 -1.77 6.42
CA GLY A 108 16.99 -0.33 6.44
C GLY A 108 17.69 0.06 7.75
N GLY A 109 17.17 -0.44 8.88
CA GLY A 109 17.80 -0.22 10.18
C GLY A 109 19.11 -0.99 10.38
N PHE A 110 19.25 -2.17 9.76
CA PHE A 110 20.53 -2.88 9.76
C PHE A 110 21.60 -2.14 8.95
N PHE A 111 21.24 -1.58 7.79
CA PHE A 111 22.13 -0.78 6.96
C PHE A 111 22.59 0.48 7.71
N ALA A 112 21.65 1.23 8.31
CA ALA A 112 21.97 2.40 9.13
C ALA A 112 22.88 2.04 10.31
N SER A 113 22.57 0.95 11.04
CA SER A 113 23.43 0.47 12.12
C SER A 113 24.81 0.03 11.65
N GLY A 114 24.93 -0.54 10.44
CA GLY A 114 26.21 -0.92 9.81
C GLY A 114 27.05 0.31 9.49
N PHE A 115 26.45 1.29 8.85
CA PHE A 115 27.08 2.56 8.50
C PHE A 115 27.64 3.27 9.74
N LYS A 116 26.85 3.39 10.81
CA LYS A 116 27.29 4.00 12.07
C LYS A 116 28.55 3.35 12.65
N ARG A 117 28.63 2.03 12.62
CA ARG A 117 29.80 1.29 13.12
C ARG A 117 31.04 1.45 12.26
N ALA A 118 30.89 1.61 10.94
CA ALA A 118 32.01 1.88 10.05
C ALA A 118 32.69 3.22 10.40
N PHE A 119 31.92 4.23 10.83
CA PHE A 119 32.42 5.54 11.24
C PHE A 119 32.68 5.69 12.74
N LYS A 120 32.56 4.61 13.53
CA LYS A 120 32.70 4.62 15.00
C LYS A 120 31.77 5.63 15.71
N ILE A 121 30.65 5.97 15.08
CA ILE A 121 29.58 6.80 15.66
C ILE A 121 28.46 5.89 16.18
N LYS A 122 27.78 6.30 17.25
CA LYS A 122 26.70 5.51 17.85
C LYS A 122 25.32 5.91 17.33
N ASP A 123 25.08 7.21 17.23
CA ASP A 123 23.83 7.84 16.82
C ASP A 123 24.16 8.97 15.82
N PHE A 124 23.28 9.24 14.86
CA PHE A 124 23.51 10.29 13.85
C PHE A 124 23.35 11.71 14.40
N GLY A 125 22.77 11.85 15.59
CA GLY A 125 22.63 13.12 16.31
C GLY A 125 21.78 12.93 17.57
N ASP A 126 21.62 14.01 18.35
CA ASP A 126 20.80 14.04 19.57
C ASP A 126 19.57 14.92 19.37
N SER A 127 18.66 14.49 18.49
CA SER A 127 17.46 15.27 18.16
C SER A 127 16.44 15.30 19.30
N ILE A 128 16.36 14.23 20.11
CA ILE A 128 15.45 14.14 21.27
C ILE A 128 16.28 13.75 22.50
N PRO A 129 16.25 14.57 23.58
CA PRO A 129 17.03 14.29 24.78
C PRO A 129 16.66 12.91 25.36
N GLY A 130 17.66 12.03 25.48
CA GLY A 130 17.51 10.67 25.99
C GLY A 130 16.90 9.65 25.03
N HIS A 131 16.59 10.03 23.78
CA HIS A 131 15.84 9.20 22.83
C HIS A 131 16.56 8.97 21.48
N GLY A 132 17.75 9.57 21.31
CA GLY A 132 18.63 9.44 20.15
C GLY A 132 18.30 10.41 19.01
N GLY A 133 18.84 10.11 17.83
CA GLY A 133 18.65 10.91 16.62
C GLY A 133 17.32 10.65 15.93
N PHE A 134 16.73 11.68 15.33
CA PHE A 134 15.53 11.52 14.50
C PHE A 134 15.79 10.60 13.30
N THR A 135 16.94 10.73 12.66
CA THR A 135 17.36 9.90 11.52
C THR A 135 17.42 8.41 11.87
N ASP A 136 17.83 8.08 13.11
CA ASP A 136 17.88 6.69 13.60
C ASP A 136 16.49 6.06 13.78
N ARG A 137 15.43 6.86 13.79
CA ARG A 137 14.03 6.38 13.88
C ARG A 137 13.35 6.28 12.53
N MET A 138 13.88 6.98 11.53
CA MET A 138 13.29 7.09 10.19
C MET A 138 13.97 6.19 9.16
N ASP A 139 15.01 5.45 9.54
CA ASP A 139 15.77 4.55 8.65
C ASP A 139 14.91 3.47 7.97
N CYS A 140 14.06 2.78 8.73
CA CYS A 140 13.11 1.81 8.20
C CYS A 140 11.87 2.49 7.58
N GLN A 141 11.47 3.65 8.09
CA GLN A 141 10.32 4.41 7.59
C GLN A 141 10.56 4.95 6.18
N MET A 142 11.79 5.36 5.87
CA MET A 142 12.16 5.83 4.54
C MET A 142 12.05 4.70 3.50
N VAL A 143 12.53 3.50 3.83
CA VAL A 143 12.38 2.31 2.96
C VAL A 143 10.91 1.96 2.78
N MET A 144 10.11 2.02 3.85
CA MET A 144 8.66 1.81 3.78
C MET A 144 7.96 2.85 2.92
N ALA A 145 8.29 4.14 3.05
CA ALA A 145 7.65 5.22 2.30
C ALA A 145 7.87 5.06 0.80
N VAL A 146 9.09 4.73 0.37
CA VAL A 146 9.41 4.48 -1.05
C VAL A 146 8.61 3.28 -1.56
N PHE A 147 8.57 2.19 -0.80
CA PHE A 147 7.80 1.00 -1.20
C PHE A 147 6.31 1.28 -1.29
N VAL A 148 5.71 1.92 -0.28
CA VAL A 148 4.28 2.25 -0.27
C VAL A 148 3.92 3.16 -1.44
N TYR A 149 4.76 4.15 -1.76
CA TYR A 149 4.53 5.01 -2.91
C TYR A 149 4.49 4.22 -4.21
N ILE A 150 5.52 3.40 -4.48
CA ILE A 150 5.58 2.59 -5.71
C ILE A 150 4.41 1.60 -5.75
N TYR A 151 4.15 0.90 -4.65
CA TYR A 151 3.08 -0.08 -4.55
C TYR A 151 1.72 0.56 -4.81
N HIS A 152 1.46 1.73 -4.22
CA HIS A 152 0.23 2.46 -4.43
C HIS A 152 0.04 2.84 -5.90
N GLN A 153 1.07 3.40 -6.55
CA GLN A 153 1.00 3.79 -7.96
C GLN A 153 0.85 2.59 -8.90
N SER A 154 1.43 1.43 -8.56
CA SER A 154 1.40 0.24 -9.43
C SER A 154 0.17 -0.64 -9.25
N PHE A 155 -0.36 -0.76 -8.02
CA PHE A 155 -1.36 -1.79 -7.70
C PHE A 155 -2.67 -1.25 -7.12
N VAL A 156 -2.68 -0.02 -6.58
CA VAL A 156 -3.87 0.55 -5.93
C VAL A 156 -4.51 1.62 -6.81
N PHE A 157 -3.70 2.47 -7.42
CA PHE A 157 -4.17 3.52 -8.31
C PHE A 157 -4.41 2.95 -9.70
N PHE A 158 -5.66 2.60 -10.00
CA PHE A 158 -6.09 2.36 -11.36
C PHE A 158 -6.42 3.70 -11.99
N GLN A 159 -5.70 4.09 -13.04
CA GLN A 159 -5.97 5.34 -13.70
C GLN A 159 -7.16 5.18 -14.65
N ASP A 160 -8.33 5.60 -14.18
CA ASP A 160 -9.49 5.81 -15.04
C ASP A 160 -9.22 7.06 -15.90
N TYR A 161 -8.57 6.88 -17.05
CA TYR A 161 -8.43 7.94 -18.03
C TYR A 161 -9.83 8.23 -18.59
N SER A 162 -10.45 9.32 -18.13
CA SER A 162 -11.70 9.78 -18.73
C SER A 162 -11.44 10.21 -20.19
N VAL A 163 -12.44 9.99 -21.04
CA VAL A 163 -12.39 10.44 -22.44
C VAL A 163 -12.13 11.95 -22.51
N GLU A 164 -12.68 12.70 -21.56
CA GLU A 164 -12.48 14.15 -21.43
C GLU A 164 -11.02 14.53 -21.19
N MET A 165 -10.31 13.82 -20.29
CA MET A 165 -8.88 14.06 -20.06
C MET A 165 -8.04 13.77 -21.29
N PHE A 166 -8.36 12.69 -22.00
CA PHE A 166 -7.66 12.31 -23.23
C PHE A 166 -7.90 13.35 -24.34
N LEU A 167 -9.13 13.81 -24.49
CA LEU A 167 -9.50 14.85 -25.46
C LEU A 167 -8.82 16.19 -25.14
N ASP A 168 -8.82 16.64 -23.88
CA ASP A 168 -8.14 17.88 -23.48
C ASP A 168 -6.63 17.79 -23.72
N GLN A 169 -6.01 16.64 -23.44
CA GLN A 169 -4.59 16.42 -23.71
C GLN A 169 -4.29 16.42 -25.23
N ILE A 170 -5.15 15.82 -26.05
CA ILE A 170 -5.03 15.87 -27.51
C ILE A 170 -5.16 17.30 -28.02
N THR A 171 -6.20 18.03 -27.60
CA THR A 171 -6.50 19.37 -28.11
C THR A 171 -5.42 20.38 -27.73
N ARG A 172 -4.75 20.20 -26.59
CA ARG A 172 -3.65 21.07 -26.15
C ARG A 172 -2.31 20.76 -26.80
N ASN A 173 -2.08 19.51 -27.19
CA ASN A 173 -0.75 19.06 -27.60
C ASN A 173 -0.63 18.79 -29.12
N LEU A 174 -1.74 18.63 -29.84
CA LEU A 174 -1.75 18.46 -31.30
C LEU A 174 -2.13 19.75 -32.02
N SER A 175 -1.49 19.98 -33.16
CA SER A 175 -1.84 21.05 -34.09
C SER A 175 -3.17 20.76 -34.81
N PHE A 176 -3.78 21.78 -35.41
CA PHE A 176 -5.08 21.66 -36.08
C PHE A 176 -5.09 20.60 -37.21
N GLU A 177 -4.00 20.50 -37.98
CA GLU A 177 -3.87 19.49 -39.05
C GLU A 177 -3.81 18.06 -38.48
N GLU A 178 -3.09 17.87 -37.38
CA GLU A 178 -2.99 16.56 -36.71
C GLU A 178 -4.31 16.15 -36.06
N GLN A 179 -5.07 17.12 -35.51
CA GLN A 179 -6.41 16.87 -34.98
C GLN A 179 -7.38 16.41 -36.07
N GLN A 180 -7.32 17.02 -37.26
CA GLN A 180 -8.15 16.62 -38.40
C GLN A 180 -7.77 15.22 -38.91
N ALA A 181 -6.47 14.90 -38.97
CA ALA A 181 -5.99 13.56 -39.33
C ALA A 181 -6.41 12.50 -38.31
N LEU A 182 -6.36 12.81 -37.01
CA LEU A 182 -6.81 11.93 -35.94
C LEU A 182 -8.31 11.65 -36.05
N TYR A 183 -9.13 12.69 -36.23
CA TYR A 183 -10.58 12.56 -36.41
C TYR A 183 -10.93 11.67 -37.62
N GLY A 184 -10.25 11.86 -38.74
CA GLY A 184 -10.42 11.03 -39.94
C GLY A 184 -10.11 9.55 -39.67
N LYS A 185 -8.99 9.25 -39.00
CA LYS A 185 -8.64 7.87 -38.62
C LYS A 185 -9.62 7.26 -37.61
N LEU A 186 -10.06 8.04 -36.62
CA LEU A 186 -11.02 7.57 -35.62
C LEU A 186 -12.35 7.20 -36.28
N GLY A 187 -12.83 8.02 -37.22
CA GLY A 187 -14.02 7.76 -38.01
C GLY A 187 -13.92 6.48 -38.83
N GLN A 188 -12.76 6.22 -39.45
CA GLN A 188 -12.53 4.98 -40.19
C GLN A 188 -12.61 3.74 -39.28
N ILE A 189 -11.96 3.78 -38.10
CA ILE A 189 -11.99 2.68 -37.12
C ILE A 189 -13.42 2.40 -36.62
N LEU A 190 -14.20 3.45 -36.33
CA LEU A 190 -15.57 3.31 -35.86
C LEU A 190 -16.51 2.74 -36.93
N HIS A 191 -16.26 3.06 -38.20
CA HIS A 191 -17.00 2.50 -39.32
C HIS A 191 -16.64 1.02 -39.57
N GLU A 192 -15.36 0.64 -39.42
CA GLU A 192 -14.90 -0.75 -39.49
C GLU A 192 -15.45 -1.63 -38.35
N GLN A 193 -15.68 -1.05 -37.16
CA GLN A 193 -16.27 -1.75 -36.03
C GLN A 193 -17.81 -1.80 -36.05
N HIS A 194 -18.46 -1.40 -37.16
CA HIS A 194 -19.93 -1.36 -37.34
C HIS A 194 -20.69 -0.51 -36.29
N PHE A 195 -20.03 0.43 -35.61
CA PHE A 195 -20.68 1.29 -34.63
C PHE A 195 -21.55 2.37 -35.28
N ILE A 196 -21.23 2.74 -36.52
CA ILE A 196 -21.97 3.72 -37.30
C ILE A 196 -22.50 3.00 -38.55
N LYS A 197 -23.82 2.81 -38.63
CA LYS A 197 -24.46 2.43 -39.89
C LYS A 197 -24.41 3.63 -40.86
N PRO A 198 -24.23 3.37 -42.17
CA PRO A 198 -24.04 4.42 -43.17
C PRO A 198 -25.18 5.44 -43.19
#